data_AF-A0A433UPW8-F1
#
_entry.id   AF-A0A433UPW8-F1
#
_cell.length_a   1.000
_cell.length_b   1.000
_cell.length_c   1.000
_cell.angle_alpha   90.00
_cell.angle_beta   90.00
_cell.angle_gamma   90.00
#
_symmetry.space_group_name_H-M   'P 1'
#
loop_
_entity.id
_entity.type
_entity.pdbx_description
1 polymer ?
#
loop_
_entity_poly.entity_id
_entity_poly.type
_entity_poly.pdbx_seq_one_letter_code
_entity_poly.pdbx_strand_id
1 'polypeptide(L)'
;MTQAVPKLLTFDNFIARYGDDERYELIDGELIDMEPTGPHEEVAAFLLRKVNVLIDQMGVRWFTPARCLIKPLVVSTGFRPDVVVLDKTNLVL
;
A
#
# COMPACT_ATOMS: atom_id res chain seq x y z
N MET A 1 6.61 -32.69 -14.99
CA MET A 1 5.87 -32.22 -13.80
C MET A 1 4.80 -31.25 -14.28
N THR A 2 3.52 -31.50 -14.03
CA THR A 2 2.44 -30.56 -14.33
C THR A 2 2.33 -29.58 -13.15
N GLN A 3 2.84 -28.37 -13.33
CA GLN A 3 2.70 -27.29 -12.36
C GLN A 3 1.24 -26.83 -12.38
N ALA A 4 0.54 -26.95 -11.26
CA ALA A 4 -0.83 -26.45 -11.15
C ALA A 4 -0.80 -24.94 -11.45
N VAL A 5 -1.67 -24.49 -12.36
CA VAL A 5 -1.83 -23.06 -12.66
C VAL A 5 -2.20 -22.36 -11.33
N PRO A 6 -1.41 -21.38 -10.86
CA PRO A 6 -1.74 -20.63 -9.66
C PRO A 6 -3.15 -20.06 -9.82
N LYS A 7 -4.02 -20.29 -8.84
CA LYS A 7 -5.36 -19.73 -8.86
C LYS A 7 -5.23 -18.23 -8.60
N LEU A 8 -5.21 -17.43 -9.66
CA LEU A 8 -5.15 -15.97 -9.58
C LEU A 8 -6.29 -15.44 -8.71
N LEU A 9 -5.96 -14.62 -7.72
CA LEU A 9 -6.90 -13.96 -6.86
C LEU A 9 -7.50 -12.75 -7.59
N THR A 10 -8.81 -12.59 -7.46
CA THR A 10 -9.44 -11.30 -7.79
C THR A 10 -9.18 -10.32 -6.66
N PHE A 11 -9.22 -9.02 -6.98
CA PHE A 11 -9.08 -7.98 -5.95
C PHE A 11 -10.07 -8.14 -4.80
N ASP A 12 -11.35 -8.44 -5.09
CA ASP A 12 -12.37 -8.57 -4.04
C ASP A 12 -12.10 -9.78 -3.11
N ASN A 13 -11.63 -10.90 -3.67
CA ASN A 13 -11.23 -12.05 -2.88
C ASN A 13 -9.98 -11.78 -2.05
N PHE A 14 -9.05 -10.98 -2.58
CA PHE A 14 -7.89 -10.51 -1.85
C PHE A 14 -8.29 -9.65 -0.65
N ILE A 15 -9.14 -8.63 -0.86
CA ILE A 15 -9.65 -7.79 0.23
C ILE A 15 -10.35 -8.60 1.31
N ALA A 16 -11.26 -9.51 0.92
CA ALA A 16 -12.02 -10.31 1.88
C ALA A 16 -11.16 -11.22 2.76
N ARG A 17 -9.94 -11.56 2.32
CA ARG A 17 -9.06 -12.53 3.01
C ARG A 17 -7.83 -11.90 3.63
N TYR A 18 -7.30 -10.83 3.04
CA TYR A 18 -5.99 -10.24 3.34
C TYR A 18 -6.03 -8.71 3.44
N GLY A 19 -7.20 -8.07 3.29
CA GLY A 19 -7.30 -6.61 3.28
C GLY A 19 -6.77 -5.94 4.56
N ASP A 20 -6.94 -6.61 5.70
CA ASP A 20 -6.46 -6.16 7.02
C ASP A 20 -5.05 -6.66 7.35
N ASP A 21 -4.44 -7.47 6.48
CA ASP A 21 -3.09 -7.99 6.67
C ASP A 21 -2.08 -7.16 5.86
N GLU A 22 -1.28 -6.37 6.59
CA GLU A 22 -0.28 -5.46 6.02
C GLU A 22 0.90 -6.19 5.37
N ARG A 23 1.03 -7.49 5.61
CA ARG A 23 2.08 -8.33 5.05
C ARG A 23 1.85 -8.65 3.57
N TYR A 24 0.64 -8.50 3.06
CA TYR A 24 0.33 -8.95 1.71
C TYR A 24 0.01 -7.82 0.73
N GLU A 25 0.57 -7.94 -0.46
CA GLU A 25 0.17 -7.22 -1.67
C GLU A 25 -0.46 -8.17 -2.68
N LEU A 26 -1.19 -7.60 -3.64
CA LEU A 26 -1.70 -8.31 -4.80
C LEU A 26 -1.07 -7.72 -6.05
N ILE A 27 -0.36 -8.53 -6.84
CA ILE A 27 0.26 -8.10 -8.11
C ILE A 27 -0.23 -9.02 -9.22
N ASP A 28 -1.03 -8.48 -10.15
CA ASP A 28 -1.59 -9.21 -11.30
C ASP A 28 -2.31 -10.51 -10.91
N GLY A 29 -2.97 -10.51 -9.75
CA GLY A 29 -3.68 -11.66 -9.19
C GLY A 29 -2.82 -12.60 -8.34
N GLU A 30 -1.52 -12.35 -8.19
CA GLU A 30 -0.62 -13.12 -7.33
C GLU A 30 -0.51 -12.47 -5.94
N LEU A 31 -0.58 -13.31 -4.89
CA LEU A 31 -0.38 -12.87 -3.51
C LEU A 31 1.12 -12.77 -3.23
N ILE A 32 1.58 -11.56 -2.91
CA ILE A 32 2.99 -11.29 -2.62
C ILE A 32 3.15 -11.02 -1.13
N ASP A 33 4.10 -11.73 -0.50
CA ASP A 33 4.47 -11.57 0.91
C ASP A 33 5.55 -10.49 1.05
N MET A 34 5.27 -9.50 1.88
CA MET A 34 6.12 -8.35 2.20
C MET A 34 6.62 -8.46 3.63
N GLU A 35 7.94 -8.60 3.79
CA GLU A 35 8.60 -8.63 5.09
C GLU A 35 9.63 -7.48 5.14
N PRO A 36 9.23 -6.28 5.59
CA PRO A 36 10.14 -5.14 5.67
C PRO A 36 11.19 -5.37 6.76
N THR A 37 12.42 -4.92 6.49
CA THR A 37 13.51 -5.00 7.46
C THR A 37 13.60 -3.73 8.31
N GLY A 38 14.19 -3.80 9.51
CA GLY A 38 14.39 -2.62 10.36
C GLY A 38 15.03 -1.42 9.64
N PRO A 39 16.13 -1.60 8.87
CA PRO A 39 16.72 -0.51 8.09
C PRO A 39 15.79 0.06 7.02
N HIS A 40 14.94 -0.78 6.41
CA HIS A 40 13.96 -0.33 5.43
C HIS A 40 12.91 0.60 6.07
N GLU A 41 12.38 0.20 7.22
CA GLU A 41 11.45 0.99 8.01
C GLU A 41 12.09 2.31 8.51
N GLU A 42 13.37 2.31 8.87
CA GLU A 42 14.09 3.54 9.27
C GLU A 42 14.14 4.56 8.13
N VAL A 43 14.39 4.12 6.89
CA VAL A 43 14.40 4.98 5.71
C VAL A 43 13.00 5.54 5.43
N ALA A 44 11.97 4.69 5.45
CA ALA A 44 10.58 5.12 5.25
C ALA A 44 10.15 6.16 6.30
N ALA A 45 10.44 5.90 7.58
CA ALA A 45 10.15 6.81 8.69
C ALA A 45 10.90 8.14 8.55
N PHE A 46 12.16 8.12 8.13
CA PHE A 46 12.93 9.34 7.88
C PHE A 46 12.28 10.21 6.81
N LEU A 47 11.86 9.61 5.69
CA LEU A 47 11.20 10.31 4.58
C LEU A 47 9.85 10.89 5.03
N LEU A 48 8.99 10.08 5.65
CA LEU A 48 7.70 10.51 6.17
C LEU A 48 7.83 11.70 7.13
N ARG A 49 8.83 11.69 8.02
CA ARG A 49 9.10 12.81 8.92
C ARG A 49 9.39 14.11 8.16
N LYS A 50 10.21 14.06 7.11
CA LYS A 50 10.55 15.26 6.31
C LYS A 50 9.35 15.76 5.53
N VAL A 51 8.59 14.85 4.94
CA VAL A 51 7.38 15.17 4.18
C VAL A 51 6.31 15.80 5.07
N ASN A 52 6.06 15.25 6.26
CA ASN A 52 5.04 15.79 7.17
C ASN A 52 5.38 17.21 7.65
N VAL A 53 6.65 17.52 7.92
CA VAL A 53 7.08 18.90 8.23
C VAL A 53 6.74 19.85 7.08
N LEU A 54 6.93 19.42 5.82
CA LEU A 54 6.59 20.24 4.66
C LEU A 54 5.07 20.41 4.51
N ILE A 55 4.29 19.35 4.73
CA ILE A 55 2.81 19.41 4.72
C ILE A 55 2.32 20.46 5.72
N ASP A 56 2.83 20.41 6.96
CA ASP A 56 2.47 21.35 8.02
C ASP A 56 2.85 22.79 7.66
N GLN A 57 4.07 23.00 7.11
CA GLN A 57 4.53 24.32 6.68
C GLN A 57 3.72 24.91 5.52
N MET A 58 3.26 24.06 4.60
CA MET A 58 2.45 24.49 3.46
C MET A 58 0.98 24.78 3.85
N GLY A 59 0.52 24.31 5.00
CA GLY A 59 -0.87 24.46 5.44
C GLY A 59 -1.89 23.76 4.53
N VAL A 60 -1.44 22.76 3.77
CA VAL A 60 -2.29 21.97 2.87
C VAL A 60 -2.99 20.85 3.64
N ARG A 61 -4.16 20.41 3.15
CA ARG A 61 -4.93 19.31 3.76
C ARG A 61 -4.42 17.92 3.33
N TRP A 62 -3.12 17.77 3.16
CA TRP A 62 -2.52 16.49 2.80
C TRP A 62 -2.18 15.69 4.05
N PHE A 63 -2.03 14.37 3.93
CA PHE A 63 -1.59 13.53 5.03
C PHE A 63 -0.88 12.28 4.53
N THR A 64 -0.10 11.65 5.41
CA THR A 64 0.58 10.39 5.14
C THR A 64 -0.07 9.28 5.97
N PRO A 65 -0.88 8.38 5.38
CA PRO A 65 -1.38 7.23 6.13
C PRO A 65 -0.19 6.37 6.59
N ALA A 66 -0.23 5.88 7.83
CA ALA A 66 0.81 4.98 8.33
C ALA A 66 0.87 3.69 7.51
N ARG A 67 -0.32 3.20 7.13
CA ARG A 67 -0.52 1.99 6.33
C ARG A 67 -1.74 2.22 5.46
N CYS A 68 -1.65 1.88 4.18
CA CYS A 68 -2.79 1.95 3.27
C CYS A 68 -2.66 0.90 2.17
N LEU A 69 -3.79 0.51 1.61
CA LEU A 69 -3.87 -0.35 0.44
C LEU A 69 -4.39 0.47 -0.73
N ILE A 70 -3.62 0.54 -1.80
CA ILE A 70 -3.96 1.31 -3.01
C ILE A 70 -4.33 0.35 -4.13
N LYS A 71 -5.54 0.49 -4.65
CA LYS A 71 -5.97 -0.18 -5.88
C LYS A 71 -5.68 0.74 -7.07
N PRO A 72 -4.62 0.49 -7.88
CA PRO A 72 -4.43 1.20 -9.14
C PRO A 72 -5.57 0.87 -10.13
N LEU A 73 -5.62 1.59 -11.25
CA LEU A 73 -6.60 1.32 -12.33
C LEU A 73 -6.42 -0.07 -12.99
N VAL A 74 -5.31 -0.75 -12.72
CA VAL A 74 -5.04 -2.12 -13.17
C VAL A 74 -5.92 -3.11 -12.41
N VAL A 75 -6.51 -4.06 -13.15
CA VAL A 75 -7.37 -5.09 -12.58
C VAL A 75 -6.54 -6.06 -11.73
N SER A 76 -7.04 -6.45 -10.56
CA SER A 76 -6.41 -7.44 -9.67
C SER A 76 -5.02 -7.08 -9.15
N THR A 77 -4.80 -5.80 -8.85
CA THR A 77 -3.58 -5.33 -8.16
C THR A 77 -3.96 -4.45 -6.97
N GLY A 78 -3.20 -4.58 -5.88
CA GLY A 78 -3.37 -3.84 -4.63
C GLY A 78 -2.03 -3.68 -3.93
N PHE A 79 -1.54 -2.44 -3.85
CA PHE A 79 -0.21 -2.11 -3.35
C PHE A 79 -0.23 -1.55 -1.93
N ARG A 80 0.81 -1.84 -1.16
CA ARG A 80 1.15 -1.29 0.15
C ARG A 80 2.49 -0.56 0.07
N PRO A 81 2.52 0.61 -0.57
CA PRO A 81 3.73 1.44 -0.66
C PRO A 81 4.30 1.81 0.72
N ASP A 82 5.63 1.95 0.78
CA ASP A 82 6.34 2.36 1.99
C ASP A 82 6.04 3.80 2.43
N VAL A 83 5.80 4.68 1.45
CA VAL A 83 5.54 6.10 1.68
C VAL A 83 4.44 6.57 0.73
N VAL A 84 3.40 7.21 1.29
CA VAL A 84 2.28 7.79 0.53
C VAL A 84 1.93 9.16 1.07
N VAL A 85 1.62 10.08 0.17
CA VAL A 85 1.01 11.37 0.50
C VAL A 85 -0.33 11.44 -0.21
N LEU A 86 -1.41 11.64 0.55
CA LEU A 86 -2.76 11.74 0.02
C LEU A 86 -3.30 13.16 0.22
N ASP A 87 -3.94 13.68 -0.81
CA ASP A 87 -4.74 14.90 -0.69
C ASP A 87 -6.12 14.54 -0.13
N LYS A 88 -6.39 14.95 1.12
CA LYS A 88 -7.67 14.68 1.78
C LYS A 88 -8.87 15.24 1.01
N THR A 89 -8.66 16.26 0.18
CA THR A 89 -9.74 16.87 -0.61
C THR A 89 -10.23 16.00 -1.77
N ASN A 90 -9.40 15.04 -2.21
CA ASN A 90 -9.71 14.10 -3.29
C ASN A 90 -10.19 12.73 -2.78
N LEU A 91 -10.33 12.55 -1.47
CA LEU A 91 -10.81 11.29 -0.90
C LEU A 91 -12.35 11.29 -0.86
N VAL A 92 -12.93 10.20 -1.39
CA VAL A 92 -14.35 9.89 -1.24
C VAL A 92 -14.46 8.87 -0.11
N LEU A 93 -15.23 9.22 0.93
CA LEU A 93 -15.54 8.36 2.08
C LEU A 93 -16.79 7.52 1.83
#